data_AF-A0A256FCC8-F1
#
_entry.id   AF-A0A256FCC8-F1
#
_cell.length_a   1.000
_cell.length_b   1.000
_cell.length_c   1.000
_cell.angle_alpha   90.00
_cell.angle_beta   90.00
_cell.angle_gamma   90.00
#
_symmetry.space_group_name_H-M   'P 1'
#
loop_
_entity.id
_entity.type
_entity.pdbx_description
1 polymer ?
#
loop_
_entity_poly.entity_id
_entity_poly.type
_entity_poly.pdbx_seq_one_letter_code
_entity_poly.pdbx_strand_id
1 'polypeptide(L)'
;MATKCWKLPQGIDYQRASATFEVTYNSDGELLRVVTVDYQPVRKAGEEFAISAQQALMECASKTAVKSRTIRVVMRFTATQSNGPLIMKRPLR
;
A
#
# COMPACT_ATOMS: atom_id res chain seq x y z
N MET A 1 -2.04 -1.73 -10.23
CA MET A 1 -0.68 -2.26 -10.00
C MET A 1 -0.35 -2.02 -8.52
N ALA A 2 0.32 -2.96 -7.85
CA ALA A 2 0.51 -3.11 -6.39
C ALA A 2 -0.63 -3.74 -5.55
N THR A 3 -1.92 -3.58 -5.89
CA THR A 3 -3.01 -4.22 -5.12
C THR A 3 -3.15 -5.73 -5.32
N LYS A 4 -2.63 -6.32 -6.40
CA LYS A 4 -2.75 -7.76 -6.68
C LYS A 4 -1.78 -8.64 -5.88
N CYS A 5 -0.66 -8.07 -5.44
CA CYS A 5 0.44 -8.83 -4.85
C CYS A 5 0.63 -8.53 -3.37
N TRP A 6 -0.03 -7.48 -2.91
CA TRP A 6 0.07 -7.08 -1.53
C TRP A 6 -0.83 -7.95 -0.67
N LYS A 7 -0.21 -8.65 0.29
CA LYS A 7 -0.89 -9.38 1.35
C LYS A 7 -0.76 -8.60 2.64
N LEU A 8 -1.91 -8.22 3.21
CA LEU A 8 -1.94 -7.59 4.53
C LEU A 8 -1.33 -8.56 5.57
N PRO A 9 -0.46 -8.09 6.49
CA PRO A 9 0.04 -8.92 7.58
C PRO A 9 -1.12 -9.52 8.38
N GLN A 10 -1.09 -10.83 8.64
CA GLN A 10 -2.10 -11.51 9.46
C GLN A 10 -1.78 -11.30 10.94
N GLY A 11 -2.81 -11.08 11.77
CA GLY A 11 -2.67 -10.96 13.23
C GLY A 11 -2.70 -9.54 13.79
N ILE A 12 -2.78 -8.50 12.93
CA ILE A 12 -2.96 -7.11 13.36
C ILE A 12 -4.26 -6.55 12.77
N ASP A 13 -5.11 -5.99 13.63
CA ASP A 13 -6.32 -5.29 13.22
C ASP A 13 -5.96 -3.88 12.73
N TYR A 14 -5.82 -3.75 11.41
CA TYR A 14 -5.55 -2.48 10.75
C TYR A 14 -6.86 -1.76 10.42
N GLN A 15 -7.27 -0.78 11.21
CA GLN A 15 -8.36 0.12 10.81
C GLN A 15 -7.94 1.02 9.64
N ARG A 16 -6.72 1.57 9.72
CA ARG A 16 -6.07 2.35 8.68
C ARG A 16 -4.56 2.22 8.81
N ALA A 17 -3.87 2.06 7.69
CA ALA A 17 -2.41 2.09 7.64
C ALA A 17 -1.94 2.69 6.32
N SER A 18 -0.79 3.34 6.33
CA SER A 18 -0.17 3.87 5.11
C SER A 18 1.33 3.78 5.19
N ALA A 19 1.96 3.52 4.05
CA ALA A 19 3.41 3.52 3.93
C ALA A 19 3.79 4.19 2.61
N THR A 20 4.78 5.07 2.69
CA THR A 20 5.33 5.83 1.57
C THR A 20 6.71 5.30 1.26
N PHE A 21 6.92 4.97 0.00
CA PHE A 21 8.18 4.44 -0.51
C PHE A 21 8.69 5.31 -1.64
N GLU A 22 10.00 5.49 -1.70
CA GLU A 22 10.72 5.98 -2.86
C GLU A 22 11.34 4.80 -3.59
N VAL A 23 10.99 4.69 -4.86
CA VAL A 23 11.30 3.55 -5.71
C VAL A 23 12.08 4.07 -6.92
N THR A 24 13.32 3.64 -7.05
CA THR A 24 14.23 4.08 -8.12
C THR A 24 14.38 2.98 -9.16
N TYR A 25 14.22 3.36 -10.43
CA TYR A 25 14.34 2.47 -11.58
C TYR A 25 15.53 2.83 -12.47
N ASN A 26 16.17 1.82 -13.05
CA ASN A 26 17.24 2.00 -14.04
C ASN A 26 16.67 2.31 -15.45
N SER A 27 17.54 2.45 -16.44
CA SER A 27 17.20 2.68 -17.85
C SER A 27 16.37 1.56 -18.48
N ASP A 28 16.50 0.36 -17.95
CA ASP A 28 15.81 -0.85 -18.42
C ASP A 28 14.43 -1.03 -17.77
N GLY A 29 14.08 -0.14 -16.83
CA GLY A 29 12.83 -0.21 -16.06
C GLY A 29 12.87 -1.25 -14.94
N GLU A 30 14.07 -1.70 -14.58
CA GLU A 30 14.31 -2.61 -13.46
C GLU A 30 14.49 -1.85 -12.16
N LEU A 31 14.00 -2.46 -11.08
CA LEU A 31 14.04 -1.90 -9.76
C LEU A 31 15.48 -1.88 -9.21
N LEU A 32 16.01 -0.68 -8.97
CA LEU A 32 17.35 -0.48 -8.39
C LEU A 32 17.31 -0.39 -6.87
N ARG A 33 16.34 0.36 -6.34
CA ARG A 33 16.27 0.65 -4.90
C ARG A 33 14.84 0.94 -4.46
N VAL A 34 14.51 0.47 -3.26
CA VAL A 34 13.31 0.85 -2.52
C VAL A 34 13.75 1.44 -1.19
N VAL A 35 13.23 2.62 -0.84
CA VAL A 35 13.47 3.29 0.44
C VAL A 35 12.12 3.60 1.08
N THR A 36 11.93 3.16 2.31
CA THR A 36 10.77 3.55 3.12
C THR A 36 10.99 4.98 3.62
N VAL A 37 10.09 5.88 3.25
CA VAL A 37 10.15 7.30 3.61
C VAL A 37 9.38 7.56 4.89
N ASP A 38 8.17 7.00 4.99
CA ASP A 38 7.27 7.22 6.12
C ASP A 38 6.26 6.08 6.21
N TYR A 39 5.78 5.79 7.42
CA TYR A 39 4.71 4.83 7.64
C TYR A 39 3.85 5.20 8.85
N GLN A 40 2.58 4.83 8.77
CA GLN A 40 1.58 5.06 9.81
C GLN A 40 0.75 3.80 10.01
N PRO A 41 0.50 3.40 11.26
CA PRO A 41 0.92 4.04 12.53
C PRO A 41 2.42 3.81 12.85
N VAL A 42 3.10 4.73 13.55
CA VAL A 42 4.55 4.62 13.90
C VAL A 42 4.81 3.58 15.03
N ARG A 43 3.97 2.55 15.13
CA ARG A 43 4.07 1.44 16.09
C ARG A 43 4.47 0.17 15.33
N LYS A 44 4.75 -0.93 16.05
CA LYS A 44 5.05 -2.25 15.46
C LYS A 44 4.12 -2.63 14.30
N ALA A 45 2.83 -2.31 14.42
CA ALA A 45 1.85 -2.49 13.36
C ALA A 45 2.22 -1.78 12.03
N GLY A 46 2.59 -0.50 12.04
CA GLY A 46 2.94 0.18 10.79
C GLY A 46 4.32 -0.22 10.27
N GLU A 47 5.22 -0.66 11.14
CA GLU A 47 6.49 -1.26 10.73
C GLU A 47 6.27 -2.57 9.95
N GLU A 48 5.47 -3.48 10.50
CA GLU A 48 5.09 -4.74 9.81
C GLU A 48 4.35 -4.48 8.50
N PHE A 49 3.47 -3.47 8.49
CA PHE A 49 2.79 -3.03 7.28
C PHE A 49 3.77 -2.50 6.23
N ALA A 50 4.76 -1.68 6.63
CA ALA A 50 5.76 -1.13 5.73
C ALA A 50 6.66 -2.24 5.16
N ILE A 51 7.06 -3.22 5.98
CA ILE A 51 7.85 -4.38 5.54
C ILE A 51 7.07 -5.22 4.52
N SER A 52 5.81 -5.55 4.80
CA SER A 52 4.95 -6.29 3.86
C SER A 52 4.75 -5.52 2.55
N ALA A 53 4.47 -4.23 2.63
CA ALA A 53 4.30 -3.38 1.47
C ALA A 53 5.59 -3.27 0.64
N GLN A 54 6.76 -3.18 1.28
CA GLN A 54 8.05 -3.20 0.59
C GLN A 54 8.29 -4.52 -0.15
N GLN A 55 8.00 -5.68 0.47
CA GLN A 55 8.11 -6.98 -0.18
C GLN A 55 7.18 -7.07 -1.41
N ALA A 56 5.93 -6.63 -1.28
CA ALA A 56 4.99 -6.60 -2.39
C ALA A 56 5.45 -5.69 -3.55
N LEU A 57 6.13 -4.57 -3.24
CA LEU A 57 6.75 -3.70 -4.25
C LEU A 57 7.94 -4.37 -4.93
N MET A 58 8.78 -5.10 -4.21
CA MET A 58 9.89 -5.84 -4.82
C MET A 58 9.39 -6.94 -5.76
N GLU A 59 8.34 -7.67 -5.37
CA GLU A 59 7.77 -8.73 -6.19
C GLU A 59 7.07 -8.18 -7.45
N CYS A 60 6.21 -7.17 -7.28
CA CYS A 60 5.31 -6.72 -8.36
C CYS A 60 5.68 -5.43 -9.04
N ALA A 61 6.67 -4.70 -8.53
CA ALA A 61 7.25 -3.56 -9.20
C ALA A 61 8.67 -3.88 -9.70
N SER A 62 9.04 -5.15 -9.81
CA SER A 62 10.33 -5.64 -10.34
C SER A 62 10.59 -5.18 -11.78
N LYS A 63 9.54 -5.07 -12.61
CA LYS A 63 9.60 -4.49 -13.95
C LYS A 63 8.46 -3.49 -14.16
N THR A 64 8.81 -2.29 -14.60
CA THR A 64 7.85 -1.22 -14.90
C THR A 64 8.19 -0.52 -16.21
N ALA A 65 7.21 0.16 -16.81
CA ALA A 65 7.44 1.00 -17.99
C ALA A 65 8.17 2.31 -17.66
N VAL A 66 8.32 2.61 -16.36
CA VAL A 66 9.01 3.79 -15.85
C VAL A 66 10.53 3.58 -15.91
N LYS A 67 11.24 4.41 -16.67
CA LYS A 67 12.69 4.32 -16.88
C LYS A 67 13.43 5.50 -16.24
N SER A 68 14.60 5.21 -15.67
CA SER A 68 15.57 6.19 -15.14
C SER A 68 14.96 7.29 -14.25
N ARG A 69 14.04 6.91 -13.34
CA ARG A 69 13.47 7.89 -12.39
C ARG A 69 13.20 7.27 -11.04
N THR A 70 13.22 8.12 -10.02
CA THR A 70 12.69 7.83 -8.70
C THR A 70 11.23 8.26 -8.64
N ILE A 71 10.35 7.35 -8.21
CA ILE A 71 8.94 7.64 -7.97
C ILE A 71 8.60 7.45 -6.52
N ARG A 72 7.66 8.26 -6.04
CA ARG A 72 7.05 8.06 -4.73
C ARG A 72 5.79 7.22 -4.88
N VAL A 73 5.76 6.08 -4.20
CA VAL A 73 4.61 5.17 -4.13
C VAL A 73 4.02 5.27 -2.74
N VAL A 74 2.74 5.60 -2.65
CA VAL A 74 2.02 5.62 -1.37
C VAL A 74 1.04 4.47 -1.33
N MET A 75 1.31 3.50 -0.48
CA MET A 75 0.41 2.40 -0.19
C MET A 75 -0.50 2.80 0.97
N ARG A 76 -1.81 2.65 0.77
CA ARG A 76 -2.82 2.96 1.78
C ARG A 76 -3.75 1.77 1.94
N PHE A 77 -4.00 1.41 3.19
CA PHE A 77 -5.02 0.47 3.58
C PHE A 77 -6.03 1.19 4.47
N THR A 78 -7.29 0.90 4.21
CA THR A 78 -8.41 1.26 5.07
C THR A 78 -9.29 0.01 5.14
N ALA A 79 -9.58 -0.46 6.34
CA ALA A 79 -10.53 -1.55 6.51
C ALA A 79 -11.84 -1.16 5.84
N THR A 80 -12.37 -2.04 4.99
CA THR A 80 -13.70 -1.84 4.43
C THR A 80 -14.66 -1.94 5.60
N GLN A 81 -15.27 -0.82 6.01
CA GLN A 81 -16.38 -0.89 6.94
C GLN A 81 -17.43 -1.79 6.30
N SER A 82 -17.71 -2.93 6.94
CA SER A 82 -18.87 -3.75 6.59
C SER A 82 -20.09 -2.84 6.73
N ASN A 83 -20.54 -2.28 5.61
CA ASN A 83 -21.76 -1.49 5.50
C ASN A 83 -22.91 -2.37 6.01
N GLY A 84 -23.27 -2.21 7.28
CA GLY A 84 -24.60 -2.54 7.76
C GLY A 84 -25.63 -1.82 6.86
N PRO A 85 -26.82 -2.40 6.67
CA PRO A 85 -27.70 -2.02 5.57
C PRO A 85 -28.03 -0.53 5.67
N LEU A 86 -27.70 0.20 4.61
CA LEU A 86 -28.22 1.54 4.35
C LEU A 86 -29.73 1.42 4.17
N ILE A 87 -30.48 1.32 5.27
CA ILE A 87 -31.92 1.54 5.24
C ILE A 87 -32.09 3.05 5.06
N MET A 88 -32.07 3.46 3.80
CA MET A 88 -32.45 4.81 3.40
C MET A 88 -33.85 5.07 3.94
N LYS A 89 -33.96 6.08 4.82
CA LYS A 89 -35.26 6.67 5.15
C LYS A 89 -35.86 7.19 3.84
N ARG A 90 -36.89 6.51 3.32
CA ARG A 90 -37.84 7.13 2.38
C ARG A 90 -38.96 7.75 3.20
N PRO A 91 -39.14 9.08 3.20
CA PRO A 91 -40.44 9.66 3.46
C PRO A 91 -41.11 9.88 2.11
N LEU A 92 -42.17 9.14 1.80
CA LEU A 92 -43.00 9.43 0.63
C LEU A 92 -44.48 9.27 0.99
N ARG A 93 -45.08 10.43 1.28
CA ARG A 93 -46.49 10.86 1.20
C ARG A 93 -47.53 10.14 2.04
#